data_AF-A0A0X3USP1-F1
#
_entry.id   AF-A0A0X3USP1-F1
#
_cell.length_a   1.000
_cell.length_b   1.000
_cell.length_c   1.000
_cell.angle_alpha   90.00
_cell.angle_beta   90.00
_cell.angle_gamma   90.00
#
_symmetry.space_group_name_H-M   'P 1'
#
loop_
_entity.id
_entity.type
_entity.pdbx_description
1 polymer ?
#
loop_
_entity_poly.entity_id
_entity_poly.type
_entity_poly.pdbx_seq_one_letter_code
_entity_poly.pdbx_strand_id
1 'polypeptide(L)'
;MLAAQATTLGEPYSRHLGGKLRELRFTMDGNAVRITYWLAPEQRVVLLTVFRKTRQREDAEVERARQAQKVCEAEHGPAEHSYDRSEEGKW
;
A
#
# COMPACT_ATOMS: atom_id res chain seq x y z
N MET A 1 -13.22 -1.01 4.79
CA MET A 1 -12.35 -1.30 3.60
C MET A 1 -11.47 -0.08 3.33
N LEU A 2 -10.23 -0.28 2.86
CA LEU A 2 -9.19 0.77 2.75
C LEU A 2 -9.70 2.05 2.08
N ALA A 3 -10.39 1.96 0.94
CA ALA A 3 -10.95 3.12 0.24
C ALA A 3 -11.95 3.95 1.08
N ALA A 4 -12.70 3.31 1.97
CA ALA A 4 -13.72 3.99 2.78
C ALA A 4 -13.18 4.52 4.12
N GLN A 5 -12.09 3.96 4.63
CA GLN A 5 -11.64 4.18 6.02
C GLN A 5 -10.11 4.30 6.11
N ALA A 6 -9.46 4.84 5.08
CA ALA A 6 -8.00 4.83 4.96
C ALA A 6 -7.25 5.45 6.16
N THR A 7 -7.85 6.46 6.79
CA THR A 7 -7.28 7.18 7.93
C THR A 7 -7.45 6.43 9.26
N THR A 8 -8.50 5.63 9.40
CA THR A 8 -8.88 4.93 10.64
C THR A 8 -8.64 3.43 10.59
N LEU A 9 -8.25 2.88 9.44
CA LEU A 9 -7.96 1.45 9.28
C LEU A 9 -6.74 1.05 10.11
N GLY A 10 -7.00 0.26 11.15
CA GLY A 10 -5.99 -0.30 12.05
C GLY A 10 -5.94 -1.83 12.02
N GLU A 11 -5.38 -2.41 13.08
CA GLU A 11 -5.25 -3.86 13.20
C GLU A 11 -6.63 -4.55 13.27
N PRO A 12 -6.79 -5.77 12.70
CA PRO A 12 -5.75 -6.64 12.12
C PRO A 12 -5.41 -6.36 10.66
N TYR A 13 -6.16 -5.47 10.00
CA TYR A 13 -6.09 -5.25 8.55
C TYR A 13 -4.97 -4.31 8.13
N SER A 14 -4.56 -3.41 9.01
CA SER A 14 -3.55 -2.40 8.74
C SER A 14 -2.62 -2.26 9.94
N ARG A 15 -1.34 -2.03 9.69
CA ARG A 15 -0.34 -1.77 10.74
C ARG A 15 0.52 -0.57 10.38
N HIS A 16 0.80 0.28 11.35
CA HIS A 16 1.79 1.34 11.19
C HIS A 16 3.21 0.76 11.17
N LEU A 17 4.00 1.14 10.15
CA LEU A 17 5.42 0.77 10.03
C LEU A 17 6.35 1.92 10.46
N GLY A 18 5.79 3.05 10.92
CA GLY A 18 6.53 4.24 11.35
C GLY A 18 6.69 5.27 10.24
N GLY A 19 6.73 6.56 10.64
CA GLY A 19 6.60 7.68 9.70
C GLY A 19 5.22 7.68 9.03
N LYS A 20 5.17 7.95 7.72
CA LYS A 20 3.94 7.95 6.91
C LYS A 20 3.53 6.55 6.42
N LEU A 21 4.38 5.55 6.62
CA LEU A 21 4.24 4.23 6.03
C LEU A 21 3.31 3.32 6.85
N ARG A 22 2.40 2.65 6.15
CA ARG A 22 1.45 1.67 6.67
C ARG A 22 1.53 0.38 5.83
N GLU A 23 1.14 -0.72 6.44
CA GLU A 23 1.04 -2.04 5.81
C GLU A 23 -0.41 -2.50 5.81
N LEU A 24 -0.96 -2.85 4.65
CA LEU A 24 -2.20 -3.59 4.50
C LEU A 24 -1.92 -5.10 4.58
N ARG A 25 -2.74 -5.81 5.36
CA ARG A 25 -2.60 -7.24 5.66
C ARG A 25 -3.81 -7.99 5.14
N PHE A 26 -3.60 -8.89 4.18
CA PHE A 26 -4.64 -9.79 3.69
C PHE A 26 -4.04 -11.13 3.26
N THR A 27 -4.92 -12.10 3.05
CA THR A 27 -4.56 -13.45 2.61
C THR A 27 -5.09 -13.65 1.19
N MET A 28 -4.24 -14.15 0.30
CA MET A 28 -4.57 -14.45 -1.09
C MET A 28 -4.07 -15.85 -1.41
N ASP A 29 -4.98 -16.74 -1.81
CA ASP A 29 -4.69 -18.16 -2.11
C ASP A 29 -3.90 -18.86 -0.99
N GLY A 30 -4.32 -18.65 0.26
CA GLY A 30 -3.64 -19.18 1.45
C GLY A 30 -2.33 -18.49 1.82
N ASN A 31 -1.83 -17.57 1.01
CA ASN A 31 -0.59 -16.84 1.26
C ASN A 31 -0.87 -15.52 1.98
N ALA A 32 -0.11 -15.23 3.02
CA ALA A 32 -0.12 -13.92 3.66
C ALA A 32 0.57 -12.89 2.75
N VAL A 33 -0.20 -11.97 2.16
CA VAL A 33 0.30 -10.90 1.29
C VAL A 33 0.26 -9.57 2.05
N ARG A 34 1.24 -8.72 1.77
CA ARG A 34 1.36 -7.38 2.32
C ARG A 34 1.46 -6.37 1.20
N ILE A 35 0.68 -5.30 1.31
CA ILE A 35 0.83 -4.13 0.46
C ILE A 35 1.20 -2.95 1.36
N THR A 36 2.30 -2.28 1.06
CA THR A 36 2.67 -1.05 1.77
C THR A 36 2.02 0.14 1.09
N TYR A 37 1.61 1.11 1.90
CA TYR A 37 0.95 2.32 1.42
C TYR A 37 1.24 3.49 2.36
N TRP A 38 1.00 4.70 1.87
CA TRP A 38 0.99 5.91 2.70
C TRP A 38 -0.23 6.77 2.36
N LEU A 39 -0.60 7.63 3.31
CA LEU A 39 -1.65 8.62 3.14
C LEU A 39 -0.99 9.93 2.72
N ALA A 40 -1.11 10.27 1.44
CA ALA A 40 -0.69 11.56 0.92
C ALA A 40 -1.72 12.64 1.29
N PRO A 41 -1.39 13.93 1.14
CA PRO A 41 -2.36 15.02 1.33
C PRO A 41 -3.64 14.78 0.52
N GLU A 42 -4.76 15.32 1.00
CA GLU A 42 -6.10 15.17 0.41
C GLU A 42 -6.64 13.74 0.48
N GLN A 43 -6.28 12.99 1.53
CA GLN A 43 -6.77 11.62 1.79
C GLN A 43 -6.48 10.61 0.66
N ARG A 44 -5.44 10.87 -0.13
CA ARG A 44 -5.02 9.97 -1.22
C ARG A 44 -4.26 8.78 -0.64
N VAL A 45 -4.73 7.58 -0.94
CA VAL A 45 -4.03 6.33 -0.64
C VAL A 45 -3.09 6.02 -1.79
N VAL A 46 -1.79 5.98 -1.51
CA VAL A 46 -0.78 5.63 -2.51
C VAL A 46 -0.16 4.30 -2.13
N LEU A 47 -0.37 3.29 -2.98
CA LEU A 47 0.22 1.96 -2.84
C LEU A 47 1.66 1.97 -3.36
N LEU A 48 2.58 1.35 -2.64
CA LEU A 48 4.02 1.47 -2.89
C LEU A 48 4.64 0.13 -3.31
N THR A 49 4.56 -0.87 -2.43
CA THR A 49 5.17 -2.19 -2.68
C THR A 49 4.24 -3.31 -2.28
N VAL A 50 4.36 -4.45 -2.96
CA VAL A 50 3.71 -5.71 -2.60
C VAL A 50 4.77 -6.76 -2.30
N PHE A 51 4.52 -7.61 -1.31
CA PHE A 51 5.35 -8.78 -1.01
C PHE A 51 4.54 -9.89 -0.32
N ARG A 52 5.03 -11.13 -0.42
CA ARG A 52 4.52 -12.26 0.35
C ARG A 52 5.29 -12.33 1.66
N LYS A 53 4.59 -12.53 2.78
CA LYS A 53 5.23 -12.69 4.08
C LYS A 53 5.87 -14.08 4.17
N THR A 54 7.18 -14.11 4.36
CA THR A 54 8.01 -15.31 4.44
C THR A 54 8.52 -15.59 5.85
N ARG A 55 8.66 -14.54 6.68
CA ARG A 55 9.19 -14.62 8.06
C ARG A 55 8.49 -13.64 8.99
N GLN A 56 8.73 -13.75 10.30
CA GLN A 56 8.04 -12.92 11.31
C GLN A 56 8.33 -11.41 11.20
N ARG A 57 9.57 -11.05 10.86
CA ARG A 57 10.01 -9.66 10.64
C ARG A 57 10.58 -9.54 9.24
N GLU A 58 10.06 -8.61 8.45
CA GLU A 58 10.42 -8.41 7.04
C GLU A 58 11.17 -7.08 6.85
N ASP A 59 12.22 -6.85 7.64
CA ASP A 59 12.88 -5.53 7.71
C ASP A 59 13.38 -5.01 6.37
N ALA A 60 13.83 -5.90 5.49
CA ALA A 60 14.27 -5.56 4.13
C ALA A 60 13.11 -5.05 3.26
N GLU A 61 11.92 -5.64 3.40
CA GLU A 61 10.72 -5.20 2.68
C GLU A 61 10.20 -3.88 3.21
N VAL A 62 10.28 -3.68 4.53
CA VAL A 62 9.95 -2.40 5.16
C VAL A 62 10.90 -1.30 4.68
N GLU A 63 12.20 -1.56 4.61
CA GLU A 63 13.16 -0.58 4.10
C GLU A 63 12.94 -0.29 2.61
N ARG A 64 12.69 -1.32 1.79
CA ARG A 64 12.31 -1.14 0.38
C ARG A 64 11.08 -0.25 0.23
N ALA A 65 10.07 -0.43 1.08
CA ALA A 65 8.89 0.40 1.10
C ALA A 65 9.17 1.84 1.56
N ARG A 66 10.09 2.07 2.51
CA ARG A 66 10.54 3.42 2.90
C ARG A 66 11.24 4.14 1.75
N GLN A 67 12.11 3.45 1.03
CA GLN A 67 12.80 4.04 -0.13
C GLN A 67 11.80 4.36 -1.25
N ALA A 68 10.87 3.44 -1.55
CA ALA A 68 9.80 3.71 -2.51
C ALA A 68 8.92 4.90 -2.09
N GLN A 69 8.62 5.05 -0.80
CA GLN A 69 7.87 6.19 -0.28
C GLN A 69 8.61 7.51 -0.52
N LYS A 70 9.91 7.58 -0.22
CA LYS A 70 10.73 8.79 -0.42
C LYS A 70 10.78 9.21 -1.90
N VAL A 71 11.01 8.24 -2.80
CA VAL A 71 11.03 8.48 -4.25
C VAL A 71 9.64 8.95 -4.71
N CYS A 72 8.58 8.26 -4.27
CA CYS A 72 7.21 8.63 -4.60
C CYS A 72 6.84 10.05 -4.17
N GLU A 73 7.22 10.44 -2.95
CA GLU A 73 7.00 11.78 -2.42
C GLU A 73 7.74 12.88 -3.18
N ALA A 74 8.96 12.59 -3.64
CA ALA A 74 9.82 13.56 -4.30
C ALA A 74 9.50 13.74 -5.80
N GLU A 75 9.12 12.66 -6.47
CA GLU A 75 9.12 12.61 -7.94
C GLU A 75 7.71 12.53 -8.55
N HIS A 76 6.69 12.14 -7.79
CA HIS A 76 5.38 11.86 -8.35
C HIS A 76 4.30 12.85 -7.90
N GLY A 77 3.58 13.39 -8.88
CA GLY A 77 2.36 14.18 -8.69
C GLY A 77 1.10 13.32 -8.52
N PRO A 78 -0.10 13.92 -8.66
CA PRO A 78 -1.35 13.16 -8.73
C PRO A 78 -1.33 12.11 -9.84
N ALA A 79 -2.10 11.03 -9.66
CA ALA A 79 -2.26 10.02 -10.69
C ALA A 79 -2.91 10.63 -11.94
N GLU A 80 -2.29 10.43 -13.10
CA GLU A 80 -2.79 10.94 -14.39
C GLU A 80 -3.79 9.97 -15.06
N HIS A 81 -3.81 8.71 -14.63
CA HIS A 81 -4.62 7.65 -15.24
C HIS A 81 -5.54 7.02 -14.20
N SER A 82 -6.81 6.86 -14.55
CA SER A 82 -7.77 6.06 -13.80
C SER A 82 -7.82 4.64 -14.35
N TYR A 83 -7.63 3.64 -13.49
CA TYR A 83 -7.88 2.24 -13.83
C TYR A 83 -9.27 1.85 -13.35
N ASP A 84 -10.10 1.34 -14.27
CA ASP A 84 -11.36 0.67 -13.95
C ASP A 84 -11.35 -0.73 -14.55
N ARG A 85 -11.53 -1.74 -13.69
CA ARG A 85 -11.57 -3.14 -14.10
C ARG A 85 -12.74 -3.44 -15.03
N SER A 86 -13.86 -2.70 -14.95
CA SER A 86 -15.01 -2.95 -15.85
C SER A 86 -14.74 -2.60 -17.31
N GLU A 87 -13.69 -1.83 -17.58
CA GLU A 87 -13.31 -1.37 -18.93
C GLU A 87 -12.27 -2.30 -19.60
N GLU A 88 -11.72 -3.28 -18.88
CA GLU A 88 -10.60 -4.13 -19.31
C GLU A 88 -10.94 -5.15 -20.42
N GLY A 89 -12.22 -5.25 -20.81
CA GLY A 89 -12.72 -6.19 -21.84
C GLY A 89 -13.28 -5.54 -23.12
N LYS A 90 -13.05 -4.24 -23.36
CA LYS A 90 -13.65 -3.50 -24.49
C LYS A 90 -12.78 -3.43 -25.77
N TRP A 91 -11.86 -4.37 -25.95
CA TRP A 91 -10.93 -4.40 -27.10
C TRP A 91 -11.28 -5.51 -28.08
#